data_AF-A0A7S4KMZ8-F1
#
_entry.id   AF-A0A7S4KMZ8-F1
#
_cell.length_a   1.000
_cell.length_b   1.000
_cell.length_c   1.000
_cell.angle_alpha   90.00
_cell.angle_beta   90.00
_cell.angle_gamma   90.00
#
_symmetry.space_group_name_H-M   'P 1'
#
loop_
_entity.id
_entity.type
_entity.pdbx_description
1 polymer ?
#
loop_
_entity_poly.entity_id
_entity_poly.type
_entity_poly.pdbx_seq_one_letter_code
_entity_poly.pdbx_strand_id
1 'polypeptide(L)'
;EDGEIASSLRSSELFTDDFERRFAFFVENVLKMNMWKEQGMDLFHKLKGIIQKLLDILAHFCHIRYMEIYSDPYGKELIARTGYLTSNYDDTRQDSPAIGAVRVSEEDLLELEFQKHKNLFHSSTSGLLMSNETNFVSQLHTRAELLDLPFKKRVYQILMQHSSIQDLPPPDFSSVVHLTCAFSDGVSSVDLFPGRIKTRERMHDKLSKYTNEAYKSSWPYCARILDPIRVSVVCEGPQYLLEVYRWFSAPDTGMPICRVKNKFDPGYLSDGYRDLTLCVVFTDDLGLRIIAEIQLHDKRIHDLKLKMHRLYKVKRADTPDVKRCCIAISCKPC
;
A
#
# COMPACT_ATOMS: atom_id res chain seq x y z
N GLU A 1 63.31 44.45 -4.94
CA GLU A 1 64.08 43.41 -4.22
C GLU A 1 63.36 42.09 -4.42
N ASP A 2 63.70 41.48 -5.55
CA ASP A 2 63.41 40.10 -5.89
C ASP A 2 64.40 39.20 -5.11
N GLY A 3 63.97 37.98 -4.77
CA GLY A 3 64.78 37.02 -4.00
C GLY A 3 63.92 36.13 -3.09
N GLU A 4 63.10 35.21 -3.60
CA GLU A 4 63.48 33.88 -4.11
C GLU A 4 63.68 32.83 -2.99
N ILE A 5 63.12 31.64 -3.27
CA ILE A 5 63.54 30.29 -2.83
C ILE A 5 62.57 29.55 -1.88
N ALA A 6 61.87 28.62 -2.54
CA ALA A 6 61.48 27.27 -2.12
C ALA A 6 60.37 27.17 -1.04
N SER A 7 59.44 26.23 -1.12
CA SER A 7 59.42 24.95 -1.79
C SER A 7 57.98 24.47 -1.83
N SER A 8 57.65 23.66 -2.84
CA SER A 8 56.77 22.50 -2.67
C SER A 8 55.45 22.76 -1.94
N LEU A 9 54.41 23.12 -2.68
CA LEU A 9 53.10 22.48 -2.51
C LEU A 9 52.33 22.59 -3.82
N ARG A 10 51.90 21.42 -4.27
CA ARG A 10 51.42 21.13 -5.61
C ARG A 10 50.16 21.94 -5.91
N SER A 11 50.21 22.70 -6.98
CA SER A 11 49.04 23.30 -7.66
C SER A 11 48.06 22.24 -8.23
N SER A 12 48.27 20.96 -7.95
CA SER A 12 47.39 19.84 -8.30
C SER A 12 46.57 19.27 -7.13
N GLU A 13 46.59 19.89 -5.94
CA GLU A 13 45.85 19.38 -4.76
C GLU A 13 44.70 20.30 -4.30
N LEU A 14 44.49 21.46 -4.95
CA LEU A 14 43.40 22.39 -4.63
C LEU A 14 42.12 22.19 -5.47
N PHE A 15 42.19 21.36 -6.51
CA PHE A 15 41.03 20.86 -7.24
C PHE A 15 40.88 19.36 -6.98
N THR A 16 40.53 19.02 -5.74
CA THR A 16 40.08 17.67 -5.44
C THR A 16 38.78 17.38 -6.18
N ASP A 17 38.64 16.16 -6.69
CA ASP A 17 37.43 15.60 -7.30
C ASP A 17 36.16 15.86 -6.45
N ASP A 18 36.31 16.01 -5.13
CA ASP A 18 35.26 16.35 -4.18
C ASP A 18 34.71 17.78 -4.32
N PHE A 19 35.54 18.77 -4.70
CA PHE A 19 35.07 20.15 -4.94
C PHE A 19 34.28 20.23 -6.24
N GLU A 20 34.77 19.62 -7.33
CA GLU A 20 34.03 19.58 -8.59
C GLU A 20 32.73 18.78 -8.46
N ARG A 21 32.72 17.68 -7.69
CA ARG A 21 31.52 16.88 -7.44
C ARG A 21 30.51 17.60 -6.53
N ARG A 22 30.98 18.35 -5.51
CA ARG A 22 30.13 19.20 -4.67
C ARG A 22 29.61 20.43 -5.41
N PHE A 23 30.43 21.02 -6.30
CA PHE A 23 30.05 22.13 -7.16
C PHE A 23 29.04 21.67 -8.23
N ALA A 24 29.26 20.52 -8.87
CA ALA A 24 28.29 19.89 -9.77
C ALA A 24 26.99 19.54 -9.04
N PHE A 25 27.04 18.97 -7.83
CA PHE A 25 25.87 18.73 -6.99
C PHE A 25 25.16 20.04 -6.60
N PHE A 26 25.91 21.10 -6.29
CA PHE A 26 25.36 22.42 -5.95
C PHE A 26 24.70 23.07 -7.17
N VAL A 27 25.34 23.05 -8.34
CA VAL A 27 24.77 23.53 -9.62
C VAL A 27 23.53 22.71 -9.99
N GLU A 28 23.56 21.38 -9.85
CA GLU A 28 22.45 20.51 -10.23
C GLU A 28 21.25 20.61 -9.27
N ASN A 29 21.46 20.90 -7.98
CA ASN A 29 20.38 20.96 -6.98
C ASN A 29 19.91 22.38 -6.65
N VAL A 30 20.80 23.39 -6.65
CA VAL A 30 20.44 24.78 -6.35
C VAL A 30 19.77 25.47 -7.55
N LEU A 31 20.18 25.15 -8.78
CA LEU A 31 19.42 25.59 -9.98
C LEU A 31 18.02 24.94 -10.02
N LYS A 32 17.89 23.67 -9.60
CA LYS A 32 16.59 23.00 -9.45
C LYS A 32 15.72 23.64 -8.35
N MET A 33 16.30 24.23 -7.31
CA MET A 33 15.55 24.89 -6.22
C MET A 33 15.16 26.36 -6.52
N ASN A 34 15.98 27.11 -7.25
CA ASN A 34 15.65 28.51 -7.60
C ASN A 34 14.66 28.61 -8.78
N MET A 35 14.63 27.65 -9.70
CA MET A 35 13.66 27.61 -10.82
C MET A 35 12.20 27.43 -10.37
N TRP A 36 11.97 26.93 -9.15
CA TRP A 36 10.61 26.72 -8.62
C TRP A 36 9.91 28.01 -8.18
N LYS A 37 10.64 29.10 -7.96
CA LYS A 37 10.06 30.39 -7.54
C LYS A 37 9.54 31.25 -8.70
N GLU A 38 10.08 31.09 -9.91
CA GLU A 38 9.71 31.94 -11.07
C GLU A 38 9.01 31.18 -12.20
N GLN A 39 9.17 29.84 -12.31
CA GLN A 39 8.52 28.98 -13.32
C GLN A 39 7.90 27.69 -12.75
N GLY A 40 7.62 27.67 -11.43
CA GLY A 40 7.33 26.45 -10.67
C GLY A 40 6.16 25.60 -11.19
N MET A 41 5.11 26.22 -11.72
CA MET A 41 3.95 25.46 -12.25
C MET A 41 4.26 24.77 -13.58
N ASP A 42 4.93 25.41 -14.53
CA ASP A 42 5.27 24.81 -15.82
C ASP A 42 6.28 23.67 -15.68
N LEU A 43 7.25 23.83 -14.78
CA LEU A 43 8.20 22.77 -14.44
C LEU A 43 7.53 21.60 -13.75
N PHE A 44 6.55 21.86 -12.89
CA PHE A 44 5.77 20.81 -12.23
C PHE A 44 4.91 20.02 -13.23
N HIS A 45 4.31 20.67 -14.23
CA HIS A 45 3.60 20.00 -15.32
C HIS A 45 4.54 19.15 -16.18
N LYS A 46 5.72 19.67 -16.55
CA LYS A 46 6.75 18.91 -17.28
C LYS A 46 7.23 17.69 -16.46
N LEU A 47 7.45 17.86 -15.16
CA LEU A 47 7.79 16.78 -14.24
C LEU A 47 6.68 15.72 -14.19
N LYS A 48 5.41 16.12 -14.06
CA LYS A 48 4.26 15.18 -14.13
C LYS A 48 4.24 14.42 -15.47
N GLY A 49 4.56 15.07 -16.58
CA GLY A 49 4.70 14.42 -17.89
C GLY A 49 5.82 13.38 -17.95
N ILE A 50 7.00 13.67 -17.39
CA ILE A 50 8.12 12.71 -17.29
C ILE A 50 7.74 11.54 -16.38
N ILE A 51 7.14 11.84 -15.23
CA ILE A 51 6.64 10.82 -14.29
C ILE A 51 5.63 9.90 -14.96
N GLN A 52 4.73 10.44 -15.79
CA GLN A 52 3.78 9.63 -16.54
C GLN A 52 4.50 8.65 -17.47
N LYS A 53 5.48 9.10 -18.25
CA LYS A 53 6.27 8.22 -19.12
C LYS A 53 6.98 7.11 -18.33
N LEU A 54 7.53 7.43 -17.17
CA LEU A 54 8.16 6.44 -16.29
C LEU A 54 7.13 5.44 -15.73
N LEU A 55 5.94 5.90 -15.35
CA LEU A 55 4.86 5.02 -14.91
C LEU A 55 4.41 4.09 -16.04
N ASP A 56 4.33 4.58 -17.28
CA ASP A 56 3.96 3.77 -18.45
C ASP A 56 5.01 2.67 -18.72
N ILE A 57 6.30 3.00 -18.61
CA ILE A 57 7.40 2.03 -18.73
C ILE A 57 7.30 0.96 -17.63
N LEU A 58 7.10 1.36 -16.37
CA LEU A 58 6.96 0.41 -15.26
C LEU A 58 5.71 -0.46 -15.41
N ALA A 59 4.60 0.12 -15.87
CA ALA A 59 3.38 -0.63 -16.17
C ALA A 59 3.60 -1.65 -17.30
N HIS A 60 4.39 -1.30 -18.32
CA HIS A 60 4.79 -2.23 -19.37
C HIS A 60 5.61 -3.41 -18.83
N PHE A 61 6.59 -3.17 -17.94
CA PHE A 61 7.33 -4.26 -17.29
C PHE A 61 6.45 -5.13 -16.40
N CYS A 62 5.48 -4.54 -15.68
CA CYS A 62 4.47 -5.30 -14.94
C CYS A 62 3.64 -6.18 -15.88
N HIS A 63 3.27 -5.66 -17.06
CA HIS A 63 2.53 -6.42 -18.07
C HIS A 63 3.34 -7.59 -18.65
N ILE A 64 4.63 -7.39 -18.96
CA ILE A 64 5.51 -8.47 -19.41
C ILE A 64 5.56 -9.58 -18.35
N ARG A 65 5.82 -9.23 -17.08
CA ARG A 65 5.84 -10.22 -16.00
C ARG A 65 4.48 -10.91 -15.81
N TYR A 66 3.39 -10.18 -15.97
CA TYR A 66 2.05 -10.76 -15.98
C TYR A 66 1.88 -11.79 -17.10
N MET A 67 2.35 -11.54 -18.32
CA MET A 67 2.25 -12.50 -19.42
C MET A 67 3.08 -13.76 -19.17
N GLU A 68 4.24 -13.63 -18.51
CA GLU A 68 5.01 -14.79 -18.03
C GLU A 68 4.18 -15.62 -17.03
N ILE A 69 3.57 -14.98 -16.03
CA ILE A 69 2.69 -15.63 -15.05
C ILE A 69 1.48 -16.27 -15.74
N TYR A 70 0.83 -15.57 -16.67
CA TYR A 70 -0.33 -16.06 -17.40
C TYR A 70 -0.02 -17.33 -18.21
N SER A 71 1.21 -17.45 -18.70
CA SER A 71 1.66 -18.59 -19.49
C SER A 71 2.03 -19.80 -18.61
N ASP A 72 2.40 -19.54 -17.36
CA ASP A 72 2.76 -20.55 -16.36
C ASP A 72 1.54 -21.39 -15.89
N PRO A 73 1.65 -22.72 -15.76
CA PRO A 73 0.55 -23.57 -15.30
C PRO A 73 -0.04 -23.15 -13.94
N TYR A 74 0.80 -22.79 -12.97
CA TYR A 74 0.36 -22.34 -11.65
C TYR A 74 -0.26 -20.95 -11.72
N GLY A 75 0.23 -20.10 -12.61
CA GLY A 75 -0.37 -18.79 -12.85
C GLY A 75 -1.75 -18.89 -13.48
N LYS A 76 -1.98 -19.85 -14.38
CA LYS A 76 -3.33 -20.15 -14.89
C LYS A 76 -4.27 -20.61 -13.79
N GLU A 77 -3.80 -21.48 -12.87
CA GLU A 77 -4.62 -21.89 -11.73
C GLU A 77 -4.92 -20.71 -10.79
N LEU A 78 -3.93 -19.87 -10.50
CA LEU A 78 -4.10 -18.65 -9.71
C LEU A 78 -5.16 -17.74 -10.32
N ILE A 79 -5.15 -17.56 -11.63
CA ILE A 79 -6.14 -16.76 -12.36
C ILE A 79 -7.49 -17.46 -12.36
N ALA A 80 -7.57 -18.78 -12.54
CA ALA A 80 -8.84 -19.51 -12.52
C ALA A 80 -9.56 -19.45 -11.15
N ARG A 81 -8.83 -19.17 -10.08
CA ARG A 81 -9.40 -18.90 -8.74
C ARG A 81 -10.03 -17.51 -8.62
N THR A 82 -10.26 -16.80 -9.73
CA THR A 82 -11.08 -15.58 -9.83
C THR A 82 -12.56 -15.91 -9.71
N GLY A 83 -13.01 -16.13 -8.48
CA GLY A 83 -14.41 -16.06 -8.13
C GLY A 83 -14.56 -15.09 -6.99
N TYR A 84 -15.60 -14.25 -7.01
CA TYR A 84 -16.13 -13.73 -5.77
C TYR A 84 -16.49 -14.94 -4.91
N LEU A 85 -15.59 -15.36 -4.01
CA LEU A 85 -15.99 -16.07 -2.79
C LEU A 85 -16.71 -15.04 -1.93
N THR A 86 -17.85 -14.54 -2.40
CA THR A 86 -18.81 -13.79 -1.62
C THR A 86 -19.72 -14.83 -1.00
N SER A 87 -19.32 -15.37 0.14
CA SER A 87 -20.34 -15.69 1.13
C SER A 87 -20.84 -14.34 1.64
N ASN A 88 -21.95 -13.88 1.06
CA ASN A 88 -22.72 -12.69 1.45
C ASN A 88 -22.03 -11.32 1.34
N TYR A 89 -22.67 -10.41 0.60
CA TYR A 89 -22.23 -9.02 0.45
C TYR A 89 -22.15 -8.28 1.82
N ASP A 90 -22.92 -8.73 2.81
CA ASP A 90 -22.98 -8.15 4.16
C ASP A 90 -21.75 -8.46 5.03
N ASP A 91 -21.01 -9.56 4.77
CA ASP A 91 -19.80 -9.90 5.54
C ASP A 91 -18.55 -9.13 5.07
N THR A 92 -18.73 -8.18 4.14
CA THR A 92 -17.67 -7.33 3.59
C THR A 92 -17.74 -5.89 4.09
N ARG A 93 -18.38 -5.65 5.24
CA ARG A 93 -18.44 -4.34 5.88
C ARG A 93 -18.00 -4.38 7.34
N GLN A 94 -17.34 -3.32 7.79
CA GLN A 94 -16.84 -3.19 9.17
C GLN A 94 -17.96 -2.99 10.20
N ASP A 95 -19.14 -2.55 9.77
CA ASP A 95 -20.34 -2.32 10.60
C ASP A 95 -21.30 -3.51 10.64
N SER A 96 -20.99 -4.61 9.94
CA SER A 96 -21.85 -5.79 9.99
C SER A 96 -21.82 -6.40 11.40
N PRO A 97 -22.92 -7.05 11.86
CA PRO A 97 -22.94 -7.71 13.17
C PRO A 97 -21.86 -8.79 13.34
N ALA A 98 -21.44 -9.41 12.24
CA ALA A 98 -20.36 -10.39 12.20
C ALA A 98 -18.97 -9.77 12.42
N ILE A 99 -18.80 -8.46 12.24
CA ILE A 99 -17.53 -7.75 12.42
C ILE A 99 -17.63 -6.79 13.61
N GLY A 100 -18.49 -5.76 13.54
CA GLY A 100 -18.70 -4.80 14.63
C GLY A 100 -17.46 -3.96 14.98
N ALA A 101 -16.59 -3.71 13.98
CA ALA A 101 -15.46 -2.80 14.09
C ALA A 101 -15.90 -1.33 14.04
N VAL A 102 -16.98 -1.06 13.32
CA VAL A 102 -17.73 0.20 13.35
C VAL A 102 -19.09 -0.09 13.99
N ARG A 103 -19.54 0.75 14.92
CA ARG A 103 -20.84 0.62 15.58
C ARG A 103 -21.71 1.81 15.23
N VAL A 104 -22.88 1.54 14.71
CA VAL A 104 -23.91 2.53 14.36
C VAL A 104 -25.05 2.38 15.35
N SER A 105 -25.38 3.44 16.07
CA SER A 105 -26.49 3.44 17.04
C SER A 105 -27.84 3.71 16.38
N GLU A 106 -28.94 3.48 17.08
CA GLU A 106 -30.27 3.90 16.60
C GLU A 106 -30.37 5.42 16.45
N GLU A 107 -29.74 6.18 17.35
CA GLU A 107 -29.67 7.65 17.29
C GLU A 107 -28.96 8.13 16.01
N ASP A 108 -27.88 7.45 15.63
CA ASP A 108 -27.16 7.72 14.38
C ASP A 108 -28.04 7.49 13.13
N LEU A 109 -28.91 6.47 13.16
CA LEU A 109 -29.84 6.18 12.07
C LEU A 109 -30.97 7.21 11.99
N LEU A 110 -31.51 7.63 13.14
CA LEU A 110 -32.52 8.69 13.20
C LEU A 110 -31.96 10.04 12.69
N GLU A 111 -30.72 10.37 13.06
CA GLU A 111 -30.03 11.55 12.57
C GLU A 111 -29.78 11.48 11.06
N LEU A 112 -29.41 10.30 10.53
CA LEU A 112 -29.30 10.07 9.08
C LEU A 112 -30.61 10.32 8.34
N GLU A 113 -31.73 9.81 8.87
CA GLU A 113 -33.05 10.03 8.29
C GLU A 113 -33.46 11.51 8.34
N PHE A 114 -33.18 12.18 9.46
CA PHE A 114 -33.43 13.61 9.62
C PHE A 114 -32.63 14.45 8.62
N GLN A 115 -31.33 14.19 8.48
CA GLN A 115 -30.46 14.90 7.53
C GLN A 115 -30.89 14.66 6.08
N LYS A 116 -31.30 13.44 5.74
CA LYS A 116 -31.88 13.10 4.43
C LYS A 116 -33.14 13.90 4.16
N HIS A 117 -34.10 13.89 5.08
CA HIS A 117 -35.36 14.60 4.94
C HIS A 117 -35.17 16.12 4.82
N LYS A 118 -34.18 16.68 5.52
CA LYS A 118 -33.89 18.11 5.52
C LYS A 118 -32.90 18.55 4.43
N ASN A 119 -32.41 17.63 3.59
CA ASN A 119 -31.35 17.88 2.60
C ASN A 119 -30.11 18.56 3.19
N LEU A 120 -29.74 18.23 4.43
CA LEU A 120 -28.64 18.87 5.18
C LEU A 120 -27.25 18.30 4.86
N PHE A 121 -27.11 17.56 3.77
CA PHE A 121 -25.82 16.99 3.40
C PHE A 121 -24.80 18.09 3.07
N HIS A 122 -23.62 18.03 3.68
CA HIS A 122 -22.56 18.98 3.40
C HIS A 122 -21.83 18.60 2.10
N SER A 123 -21.92 19.46 1.09
CA SER A 123 -21.04 19.39 -0.08
C SER A 123 -19.61 19.75 0.33
N SER A 124 -18.71 18.77 0.36
CA SER A 124 -17.26 19.01 0.43
C SER A 124 -16.65 18.99 -0.98
N THR A 125 -15.43 19.52 -1.12
CA THR A 125 -14.61 19.39 -2.33
C THR A 125 -14.36 17.94 -2.76
N SER A 126 -14.61 16.97 -1.87
CA SER A 126 -14.46 15.53 -2.08
C SER A 126 -15.78 14.75 -2.19
N GLY A 127 -16.94 15.42 -2.19
CA GLY A 127 -18.27 14.81 -2.25
C GLY A 127 -19.17 15.21 -1.07
N LEU A 128 -20.42 14.72 -1.06
CA LEU A 128 -21.36 14.91 0.05
C LEU A 128 -20.90 14.08 1.26
N LEU A 129 -20.53 14.74 2.35
CA LEU A 129 -20.10 14.10 3.60
C LEU A 129 -21.13 14.39 4.70
N MET A 130 -21.48 13.34 5.44
CA MET A 130 -22.32 13.45 6.63
C MET A 130 -21.46 13.78 7.87
N SER A 131 -22.01 14.57 8.79
CA SER A 131 -21.30 15.09 9.98
C SER A 131 -20.67 14.01 10.86
N ASN A 132 -21.31 12.85 11.01
CA ASN A 132 -20.88 11.80 11.93
C ASN A 132 -19.81 10.85 11.36
N GLU A 133 -19.42 10.99 10.08
CA GLU A 133 -18.47 10.08 9.42
C GLU A 133 -17.09 10.06 10.12
N THR A 134 -16.67 11.21 10.67
CA THR A 134 -15.43 11.36 11.45
C THR A 134 -15.41 10.49 12.71
N ASN A 135 -16.57 10.29 13.35
CA ASN A 135 -16.67 9.44 14.53
C ASN A 135 -16.45 7.98 14.16
N PHE A 136 -17.06 7.50 13.08
CA PHE A 136 -16.87 6.11 12.62
C PHE A 136 -15.46 5.85 12.09
N VAL A 137 -14.84 6.83 11.41
CA VAL A 137 -13.41 6.76 11.05
C VAL A 137 -12.54 6.63 12.29
N SER A 138 -12.84 7.40 13.34
CA SER A 138 -12.11 7.32 14.62
C SER A 138 -12.29 5.97 15.29
N GLN A 139 -13.51 5.42 15.34
CA GLN A 139 -13.78 4.07 15.84
C GLN A 139 -12.95 3.01 15.09
N LEU A 140 -12.97 3.05 13.76
CA LEU A 140 -12.24 2.11 12.92
C LEU A 140 -10.72 2.23 13.12
N HIS A 141 -10.20 3.46 13.23
CA HIS A 141 -8.78 3.69 13.47
C HIS A 141 -8.34 3.17 14.84
N THR A 142 -9.10 3.45 15.90
CA THR A 142 -8.79 2.92 17.23
C THR A 142 -8.86 1.39 17.26
N ARG A 143 -9.83 0.79 16.55
CA ARG A 143 -9.87 -0.67 16.37
C ARG A 143 -8.61 -1.20 15.68
N ALA A 144 -8.13 -0.48 14.66
CA ALA A 144 -6.90 -0.82 13.95
C ALA A 144 -5.67 -0.74 14.87
N GLU A 145 -5.56 0.29 15.72
CA GLU A 145 -4.45 0.46 16.68
C GLU A 145 -4.35 -0.70 17.67
N LEU A 146 -5.49 -1.21 18.13
CA LEU A 146 -5.54 -2.36 19.04
C LEU A 146 -5.17 -3.67 18.35
N LEU A 147 -5.57 -3.86 17.09
CA LEU A 147 -5.49 -5.15 16.40
C LEU A 147 -4.30 -5.30 15.45
N ASP A 148 -3.55 -4.24 15.15
CA ASP A 148 -2.45 -4.25 14.18
C ASP A 148 -1.33 -5.25 14.55
N LEU A 149 -0.83 -5.20 15.78
CA LEU A 149 0.24 -6.10 16.21
C LEU A 149 -0.24 -7.56 16.35
N PRO A 150 -1.38 -7.86 17.02
CA PRO A 150 -1.93 -9.21 17.05
C PRO A 150 -2.15 -9.81 15.65
N PHE A 151 -2.70 -9.02 14.72
CA PHE A 151 -2.89 -9.44 13.33
C PHE A 151 -1.58 -9.81 12.65
N LYS A 152 -0.55 -8.96 12.74
CA LYS A 152 0.78 -9.21 12.17
C LYS A 152 1.42 -10.47 12.76
N LYS A 153 1.31 -10.67 14.07
CA LYS A 153 1.76 -11.90 14.74
C LYS A 153 1.04 -13.12 14.21
N ARG A 154 -0.28 -13.05 14.00
CA ARG A 154 -1.05 -14.18 13.47
C ARG A 154 -0.66 -14.54 12.04
N VAL A 155 -0.46 -13.54 11.17
CA VAL A 155 0.05 -13.75 9.82
C VAL A 155 1.43 -14.42 9.86
N TYR A 156 2.35 -13.91 10.68
CA TYR A 156 3.67 -14.48 10.85
C TYR A 156 3.61 -15.94 11.33
N GLN A 157 2.76 -16.25 12.31
CA GLN A 157 2.57 -17.61 12.80
C GLN A 157 2.12 -18.58 11.70
N ILE A 158 1.20 -18.18 10.83
CA ILE A 158 0.77 -19.01 9.69
C ILE A 158 1.96 -19.27 8.76
N LEU A 159 2.74 -18.24 8.42
CA LEU A 159 3.92 -18.44 7.57
C LEU A 159 4.99 -19.31 8.25
N MET A 160 5.15 -19.19 9.57
CA MET A 160 6.08 -19.99 10.37
C MET A 160 5.72 -21.48 10.41
N GLN A 161 4.44 -21.84 10.34
CA GLN A 161 4.01 -23.25 10.22
C GLN A 161 4.57 -23.92 8.96
N HIS A 162 4.92 -23.14 7.96
CA HIS A 162 5.53 -23.59 6.71
C HIS A 162 7.02 -23.22 6.62
N SER A 163 7.64 -22.73 7.69
CA SER A 163 9.07 -22.42 7.67
C SER A 163 9.92 -23.69 7.70
N SER A 164 11.01 -23.71 6.92
CA SER A 164 12.03 -24.76 7.02
C SER A 164 12.94 -24.59 8.24
N ILE A 165 12.90 -23.42 8.90
CA ILE A 165 13.69 -23.10 10.08
C ILE A 165 12.73 -22.99 11.27
N GLN A 166 12.96 -23.81 12.28
CA GLN A 166 12.25 -23.72 13.55
C GLN A 166 13.01 -22.78 14.50
N ASP A 167 12.30 -22.18 15.46
CA ASP A 167 12.87 -21.34 16.53
C ASP A 167 13.55 -20.04 16.07
N LEU A 168 12.91 -19.30 15.15
CA LEU A 168 13.31 -17.93 14.87
C LEU A 168 12.99 -17.00 16.05
N PRO A 169 13.83 -15.98 16.32
CA PRO A 169 13.52 -14.97 17.33
C PRO A 169 12.23 -14.23 16.97
N PRO A 170 11.53 -13.65 17.96
CA PRO A 170 10.34 -12.85 17.69
C PRO A 170 10.63 -11.77 16.64
N PRO A 171 9.78 -11.65 15.60
CA PRO A 171 10.04 -10.71 14.50
C PRO A 171 9.90 -9.26 14.96
N ASP A 172 10.77 -8.40 14.46
CA ASP A 172 10.58 -6.96 14.54
C ASP A 172 9.70 -6.47 13.38
N PHE A 173 8.44 -6.16 13.66
CA PHE A 173 7.49 -5.65 12.68
C PHE A 173 7.71 -4.19 12.27
N SER A 174 8.81 -3.56 12.73
CA SER A 174 9.27 -2.26 12.21
C SER A 174 9.97 -2.38 10.85
N SER A 175 10.44 -3.58 10.50
CA SER A 175 11.19 -3.89 9.29
C SER A 175 10.60 -5.09 8.51
N VAL A 176 11.24 -5.45 7.39
CA VAL A 176 10.84 -6.62 6.60
C VAL A 176 11.24 -7.88 7.36
N VAL A 177 10.32 -8.83 7.45
CA VAL A 177 10.58 -10.13 8.07
C VAL A 177 10.87 -11.13 6.97
N HIS A 178 12.09 -11.65 6.94
CA HIS A 178 12.53 -12.64 5.96
C HIS A 178 12.33 -14.05 6.51
N LEU A 179 11.60 -14.86 5.76
CA LEU A 179 11.31 -16.26 6.10
C LEU A 179 11.85 -17.17 5.01
N THR A 180 12.28 -18.35 5.42
CA THR A 180 12.59 -19.45 4.51
C THR A 180 11.52 -20.51 4.70
N CYS A 181 10.72 -20.75 3.67
CA CYS A 181 9.56 -21.64 3.73
C CYS A 181 9.76 -22.89 2.87
N ALA A 182 9.21 -24.01 3.35
CA ALA A 182 9.13 -25.26 2.61
C ALA A 182 7.89 -25.23 1.71
N PHE A 183 8.13 -25.29 0.41
CA PHE A 183 7.14 -25.42 -0.66
C PHE A 183 7.13 -26.84 -1.19
N SER A 184 6.15 -27.16 -2.03
CA SER A 184 6.00 -28.49 -2.63
C SER A 184 7.18 -28.96 -3.49
N ASP A 185 7.96 -28.03 -4.07
CA ASP A 185 9.09 -28.30 -4.97
C ASP A 185 10.47 -28.03 -4.34
N GLY A 186 10.52 -27.56 -3.10
CA GLY A 186 11.77 -27.16 -2.46
C GLY A 186 11.60 -26.08 -1.42
N VAL A 187 12.69 -25.36 -1.15
CA VAL A 187 12.74 -24.31 -0.14
C VAL A 187 12.97 -22.97 -0.82
N SER A 188 12.17 -21.96 -0.46
CA SER A 188 12.26 -20.62 -1.05
C SER A 188 12.02 -19.51 -0.02
N SER A 189 12.48 -18.31 -0.33
CA SER A 189 12.31 -17.13 0.52
C SER A 189 10.90 -16.54 0.42
N VAL A 190 10.34 -16.16 1.57
CA VAL A 190 9.10 -15.40 1.68
C VAL A 190 9.37 -14.14 2.51
N ASP A 191 9.08 -12.97 1.94
CA ASP A 191 9.25 -11.70 2.63
C ASP A 191 7.89 -11.19 3.12
N LEU A 192 7.78 -10.97 4.43
CA LEU A 192 6.61 -10.34 5.05
C LEU A 192 6.92 -8.87 5.30
N PHE A 193 6.22 -7.98 4.61
CA PHE A 193 6.29 -6.53 4.78
C PHE A 193 5.13 -6.05 5.66
N PRO A 194 5.39 -5.64 6.90
CA PRO A 194 4.35 -5.12 7.78
C PRO A 194 3.82 -3.78 7.26
N GLY A 195 2.50 -3.68 7.06
CA GLY A 195 1.88 -2.41 6.71
C GLY A 195 1.76 -1.49 7.92
N ARG A 196 1.88 -0.18 7.69
CA ARG A 196 1.45 0.80 8.69
C ARG A 196 -0.08 0.84 8.75
N ILE A 197 -0.60 1.08 9.94
CA ILE A 197 -2.01 1.43 10.14
C ILE A 197 -2.37 2.58 9.21
N LYS A 198 -3.52 2.47 8.56
CA LYS A 198 -4.01 3.53 7.69
C LYS A 198 -4.33 4.76 8.53
N THR A 199 -3.71 5.90 8.20
CA THR A 199 -3.99 7.14 8.92
C THR A 199 -5.44 7.59 8.71
N ARG A 200 -5.99 8.29 9.70
CA ARG A 200 -7.36 8.87 9.62
C ARG A 200 -7.55 9.72 8.38
N GLU A 201 -6.57 10.57 8.04
CA GLU A 201 -6.57 11.38 6.81
C GLU A 201 -6.74 10.51 5.56
N ARG A 202 -6.00 9.40 5.45
CA ARG A 202 -6.10 8.47 4.32
C ARG A 202 -7.38 7.66 4.32
N MET A 203 -8.00 7.43 5.48
CA MET A 203 -9.35 6.87 5.57
C MET A 203 -10.38 7.89 5.06
N HIS A 204 -10.27 9.17 5.45
CA HIS A 204 -11.12 10.25 4.94
C HIS A 204 -11.00 10.43 3.42
N ASP A 205 -9.78 10.44 2.88
CA ASP A 205 -9.55 10.48 1.42
C ASP A 205 -10.32 9.38 0.69
N LYS A 206 -10.44 8.19 1.30
CA LYS A 206 -11.15 7.04 0.72
C LYS A 206 -12.68 7.21 0.74
N LEU A 207 -13.24 8.01 1.64
CA LEU A 207 -14.69 8.22 1.74
C LEU A 207 -15.25 8.77 0.43
N SER A 208 -14.53 9.70 -0.20
CA SER A 208 -14.88 10.29 -1.51
C SER A 208 -15.22 9.25 -2.60
N LYS A 209 -14.61 8.07 -2.52
CA LYS A 209 -14.87 6.97 -3.46
C LYS A 209 -16.22 6.30 -3.24
N TYR A 210 -16.68 6.28 -2.00
CA TYR A 210 -17.92 5.63 -1.59
C TYR A 210 -19.10 6.60 -1.53
N THR A 211 -18.84 7.91 -1.44
CA THR A 211 -19.86 8.96 -1.52
C THR A 211 -20.35 9.22 -2.94
N ASN A 212 -19.66 8.69 -3.96
CA ASN A 212 -20.08 8.82 -5.34
C ASN A 212 -21.32 7.95 -5.61
N GLU A 213 -22.42 8.58 -6.05
CA GLU A 213 -23.72 7.94 -6.32
C GLU A 213 -23.62 6.73 -7.26
N ALA A 214 -22.64 6.72 -8.17
CA ALA A 214 -22.37 5.59 -9.06
C ALA A 214 -22.10 4.27 -8.32
N TYR A 215 -21.58 4.35 -7.08
CA TYR A 215 -21.26 3.18 -6.27
C TYR A 215 -22.40 2.73 -5.34
N LYS A 216 -23.56 3.42 -5.32
CA LYS A 216 -24.75 3.11 -4.49
C LYS A 216 -24.40 2.58 -3.08
N SER A 217 -23.41 3.18 -2.44
CA SER A 217 -22.88 2.66 -1.19
C SER A 217 -23.74 3.11 -0.01
N SER A 218 -24.06 2.16 0.88
CA SER A 218 -24.74 2.44 2.14
C SER A 218 -23.79 3.06 3.16
N TRP A 219 -24.32 4.07 3.85
CA TRP A 219 -23.71 4.71 5.01
C TRP A 219 -23.71 3.75 6.23
N PRO A 220 -22.71 3.82 7.14
CA PRO A 220 -21.51 4.64 7.08
C PRO A 220 -20.56 4.21 5.96
N TYR A 221 -19.93 5.18 5.30
CA TYR A 221 -19.07 4.92 4.14
C TYR A 221 -17.74 4.29 4.54
N CYS A 222 -17.22 4.66 5.70
CA CYS A 222 -15.97 4.14 6.26
C CYS A 222 -16.06 2.64 6.53
N ALA A 223 -17.26 2.07 6.69
CA ALA A 223 -17.43 0.64 6.88
C ALA A 223 -17.03 -0.19 5.66
N ARG A 224 -16.86 0.44 4.48
CA ARG A 224 -16.31 -0.20 3.27
C ARG A 224 -14.78 -0.12 3.16
N ILE A 225 -14.10 0.45 4.15
CA ILE A 225 -12.64 0.48 4.24
C ILE A 225 -12.17 -0.87 4.82
N LEU A 226 -11.63 -1.72 3.96
CA LEU A 226 -11.22 -3.11 4.30
C LEU A 226 -9.72 -3.28 4.56
N ASP A 227 -8.95 -2.21 4.43
CA ASP A 227 -7.50 -2.21 4.65
C ASP A 227 -7.05 -1.30 5.80
N PRO A 228 -7.76 -1.17 6.94
CA PRO A 228 -7.31 -0.35 8.06
C PRO A 228 -5.96 -0.84 8.61
N ILE A 229 -5.80 -2.15 8.74
CA ILE A 229 -4.54 -2.86 8.98
C ILE A 229 -4.24 -3.79 7.81
N ARG A 230 -2.96 -3.96 7.49
CA ARG A 230 -2.56 -4.74 6.30
C ARG A 230 -1.13 -5.25 6.37
N VAL A 231 -0.85 -6.28 5.59
CA VAL A 231 0.49 -6.83 5.35
C VAL A 231 0.66 -7.18 3.87
N SER A 232 1.90 -7.19 3.40
CA SER A 232 2.23 -7.75 2.09
C SER A 232 3.12 -8.97 2.28
N VAL A 233 2.78 -10.07 1.65
CA VAL A 233 3.61 -11.29 1.56
C VAL A 233 4.14 -11.37 0.14
N VAL A 234 5.46 -11.50 0.00
CA VAL A 234 6.16 -11.47 -1.28
C VAL A 234 6.93 -12.76 -1.46
N CYS A 235 6.72 -13.42 -2.60
CA CYS A 235 7.37 -14.68 -2.94
C CYS A 235 7.77 -14.71 -4.42
N GLU A 236 8.62 -15.67 -4.78
CA GLU A 236 9.16 -15.77 -6.14
C GLU A 236 8.30 -16.67 -7.04
N GLY A 237 7.56 -16.06 -7.98
CA GLY A 237 6.82 -16.83 -8.97
C GLY A 237 5.41 -17.28 -8.57
N PRO A 238 4.63 -17.73 -9.56
CA PRO A 238 3.22 -18.01 -9.40
C PRO A 238 2.91 -19.27 -8.58
N GLN A 239 3.79 -20.28 -8.62
CA GLN A 239 3.66 -21.50 -7.81
C GLN A 239 3.65 -21.17 -6.32
N TYR A 240 4.66 -20.45 -5.82
CA TYR A 240 4.77 -20.08 -4.42
C TYR A 240 3.63 -19.15 -3.99
N LEU A 241 3.19 -18.25 -4.87
CA LEU A 241 2.06 -17.37 -4.59
C LEU A 241 0.76 -18.16 -4.40
N LEU A 242 0.54 -19.19 -5.23
CA LEU A 242 -0.60 -20.09 -5.13
C LEU A 242 -0.54 -20.95 -3.86
N GLU A 243 0.63 -21.46 -3.48
CA GLU A 243 0.81 -22.22 -2.23
C GLU A 243 0.57 -21.35 -1.00
N VAL A 244 1.14 -20.13 -0.96
CA VAL A 244 0.88 -19.16 0.12
C VAL A 244 -0.61 -18.83 0.22
N TYR A 245 -1.29 -18.65 -0.91
CA TYR A 245 -2.75 -18.48 -0.93
C TYR A 245 -3.47 -19.66 -0.27
N ARG A 246 -3.06 -20.90 -0.56
CA ARG A 246 -3.64 -22.11 0.05
C ARG A 246 -3.40 -22.15 1.56
N TRP A 247 -2.23 -21.72 2.04
CA TRP A 247 -1.95 -21.62 3.48
C TRP A 247 -2.93 -20.68 4.19
N PHE A 248 -3.21 -19.50 3.63
CA PHE A 248 -4.20 -18.57 4.19
C PHE A 248 -5.65 -19.00 3.99
N SER A 249 -5.92 -19.86 3.00
CA SER A 249 -7.26 -20.37 2.73
C SER A 249 -7.63 -21.59 3.58
N ALA A 250 -6.69 -22.09 4.39
CA ALA A 250 -6.94 -23.21 5.28
C ALA A 250 -7.94 -22.82 6.39
N PRO A 251 -8.84 -23.73 6.79
CA PRO A 251 -9.94 -23.43 7.72
C PRO A 251 -9.49 -23.14 9.15
N ASP A 252 -8.31 -23.60 9.54
CA ASP A 252 -7.72 -23.52 10.89
C ASP A 252 -6.82 -22.29 11.10
N THR A 253 -6.77 -21.39 10.12
CA THR A 253 -5.99 -20.14 10.21
C THR A 253 -6.53 -19.15 11.22
N GLY A 254 -7.79 -19.29 11.67
CA GLY A 254 -8.43 -18.29 12.53
C GLY A 254 -8.59 -16.91 11.87
N MET A 255 -8.40 -16.84 10.54
CA MET A 255 -8.52 -15.63 9.73
C MET A 255 -9.36 -15.94 8.48
N PRO A 256 -10.65 -16.26 8.62
CA PRO A 256 -11.48 -16.62 7.48
C PRO A 256 -11.49 -15.50 6.45
N ILE A 257 -11.26 -15.88 5.18
CA ILE A 257 -11.25 -14.97 4.05
C ILE A 257 -12.70 -14.58 3.73
N CYS A 258 -13.03 -13.29 3.88
CA CYS A 258 -14.35 -12.76 3.52
C CYS A 258 -14.40 -12.17 2.10
N ARG A 259 -13.25 -11.85 1.51
CA ARG A 259 -13.19 -11.34 0.13
C ARG A 259 -11.83 -11.62 -0.51
N VAL A 260 -11.86 -12.11 -1.74
CA VAL A 260 -10.69 -12.20 -2.60
C VAL A 260 -10.81 -11.18 -3.72
N LYS A 261 -9.75 -10.41 -3.94
CA LYS A 261 -9.60 -9.50 -5.07
C LYS A 261 -8.35 -9.90 -5.83
N ASN A 262 -8.56 -10.63 -6.90
CA ASN A 262 -7.49 -11.12 -7.76
C ASN A 262 -7.27 -10.13 -8.92
N LYS A 263 -6.19 -9.35 -8.85
CA LYS A 263 -5.85 -8.40 -9.93
C LYS A 263 -5.08 -9.06 -11.06
N PHE A 264 -4.77 -10.36 -10.98
CA PHE A 264 -4.28 -11.14 -12.12
C PHE A 264 -5.40 -11.52 -13.09
N ASP A 265 -6.67 -11.31 -12.73
CA ASP A 265 -7.78 -11.41 -13.67
C ASP A 265 -7.64 -10.39 -14.82
N PRO A 266 -7.65 -10.82 -16.10
CA PRO A 266 -7.63 -9.90 -17.24
C PRO A 266 -8.77 -8.88 -17.23
N GLY A 267 -9.94 -9.25 -16.67
CA GLY A 267 -11.09 -8.36 -16.52
C GLY A 267 -10.87 -7.25 -15.48
N TYR A 268 -9.85 -7.38 -14.64
CA TYR A 268 -9.45 -6.34 -13.70
C TYR A 268 -8.58 -5.30 -14.42
N LEU A 269 -9.23 -4.26 -14.96
CA LEU A 269 -8.58 -3.08 -15.57
C LEU A 269 -7.83 -2.26 -14.51
N SER A 270 -6.69 -2.75 -14.02
CA SER A 270 -5.79 -1.94 -13.20
C SER A 270 -4.81 -1.15 -14.06
N ASP A 271 -4.26 -0.12 -13.43
CA ASP A 271 -3.15 0.77 -13.81
C ASP A 271 -1.80 0.05 -14.08
N GLY A 272 -1.86 -1.19 -14.58
CA GLY A 272 -0.72 -2.07 -14.86
C GLY A 272 -0.31 -2.93 -13.67
N TYR A 273 -0.77 -2.63 -12.46
CA TYR A 273 -0.33 -3.29 -11.23
C TYR A 273 -1.13 -4.56 -10.90
N ARG A 274 -0.43 -5.65 -10.54
CA ARG A 274 -1.01 -6.98 -10.32
C ARG A 274 -0.64 -7.52 -8.92
N ASP A 275 -1.63 -7.97 -8.18
CA ASP A 275 -1.48 -8.67 -6.89
C ASP A 275 -2.73 -9.52 -6.62
N LEU A 276 -2.63 -10.40 -5.63
CA LEU A 276 -3.78 -11.11 -5.06
C LEU A 276 -4.05 -10.53 -3.67
N THR A 277 -5.19 -9.87 -3.49
CA THR A 277 -5.57 -9.27 -2.21
C THR A 277 -6.60 -10.13 -1.52
N LEU A 278 -6.34 -10.53 -0.28
CA LEU A 278 -7.24 -11.26 0.60
C LEU A 278 -7.72 -10.32 1.70
N CYS A 279 -9.03 -10.12 1.83
CA CYS A 279 -9.61 -9.53 3.02
C CYS A 279 -10.01 -10.66 3.96
N VAL A 280 -9.54 -10.59 5.19
CA VAL A 280 -9.78 -11.61 6.22
C VAL A 280 -10.49 -10.98 7.41
N VAL A 281 -11.35 -11.75 8.06
CA VAL A 281 -11.89 -11.37 9.37
C VAL A 281 -10.89 -11.80 10.43
N PHE A 282 -10.24 -10.84 11.07
CA PHE A 282 -9.34 -11.12 12.18
C PHE A 282 -10.07 -10.91 13.50
N THR A 283 -9.93 -11.87 14.41
CA THR A 283 -10.46 -11.82 15.79
C THR A 283 -9.29 -12.00 16.74
N ASP A 284 -9.12 -11.09 17.71
CA ASP A 284 -8.13 -11.28 18.78
C ASP A 284 -8.69 -12.14 19.93
N ASP A 285 -7.84 -12.39 20.93
CA ASP A 285 -8.18 -13.19 22.10
C ASP A 285 -9.26 -12.54 22.99
N LEU A 286 -9.52 -11.24 22.81
CA LEU A 286 -10.57 -10.48 23.52
C LEU A 286 -11.89 -10.45 22.74
N GLY A 287 -11.96 -11.13 21.59
CA GLY A 287 -13.15 -11.16 20.72
C GLY A 287 -13.35 -9.88 19.91
N LEU A 288 -12.37 -8.97 19.86
CA LEU A 288 -12.41 -7.80 19.01
C LEU A 288 -12.12 -8.22 17.57
N ARG A 289 -13.02 -7.83 16.66
CA ARG A 289 -12.95 -8.17 15.24
C ARG A 289 -12.67 -6.96 14.36
N ILE A 290 -12.02 -7.20 13.23
CA ILE A 290 -11.79 -6.23 12.15
C ILE A 290 -11.60 -6.97 10.82
N ILE A 291 -12.01 -6.35 9.72
CA ILE A 291 -11.57 -6.81 8.39
C ILE A 291 -10.17 -6.22 8.11
N ALA A 292 -9.22 -7.11 7.83
CA ALA A 292 -7.82 -6.79 7.54
C ALA A 292 -7.43 -7.24 6.12
N GLU A 293 -6.37 -6.65 5.56
CA GLU A 293 -5.91 -6.94 4.18
C GLU A 293 -4.56 -7.65 4.15
N ILE A 294 -4.50 -8.83 3.53
CA ILE A 294 -3.27 -9.56 3.20
C ILE A 294 -3.05 -9.46 1.69
N GLN A 295 -1.95 -8.84 1.25
CA GLN A 295 -1.62 -8.72 -0.17
C GLN A 295 -0.52 -9.72 -0.54
N LEU A 296 -0.77 -10.60 -1.50
CA LEU A 296 0.21 -11.53 -2.03
C LEU A 296 0.80 -10.98 -3.33
N HIS A 297 2.13 -10.90 -3.40
CA HIS A 297 2.85 -10.37 -4.56
C HIS A 297 3.87 -11.34 -5.10
N ASP A 298 4.00 -11.36 -6.43
CA ASP A 298 5.21 -11.83 -7.08
C ASP A 298 6.33 -10.80 -6.83
N LYS A 299 7.52 -11.27 -6.45
CA LYS A 299 8.68 -10.43 -6.11
C LYS A 299 9.02 -9.40 -7.18
N ARG A 300 9.07 -9.81 -8.45
CA ARG A 300 9.38 -8.90 -9.57
C ARG A 300 8.32 -7.81 -9.72
N ILE A 301 7.04 -8.16 -9.56
CA ILE A 301 5.95 -7.17 -9.61
C ILE A 301 5.96 -6.24 -8.38
N HIS A 302 6.28 -6.78 -7.20
CA HIS A 302 6.40 -6.01 -5.97
C HIS A 302 7.49 -4.92 -6.08
N ASP A 303 8.66 -5.27 -6.59
CA ASP A 303 9.78 -4.32 -6.75
C ASP A 303 9.43 -3.18 -7.71
N LEU A 304 8.69 -3.48 -8.79
CA LEU A 304 8.16 -2.48 -9.70
C LEU A 304 7.10 -1.59 -9.00
N LYS A 305 6.20 -2.19 -8.21
CA LYS A 305 5.19 -1.45 -7.42
C LYS A 305 5.82 -0.44 -6.48
N LEU A 306 6.91 -0.79 -5.78
CA LEU A 306 7.59 0.13 -4.88
C LEU A 306 8.08 1.39 -5.63
N LYS A 307 8.63 1.22 -6.84
CA LYS A 307 9.05 2.32 -7.71
C LYS A 307 7.84 3.15 -8.16
N MET A 308 6.77 2.49 -8.63
CA MET A 308 5.53 3.17 -9.06
C MET A 308 4.88 3.95 -7.92
N HIS A 309 4.85 3.41 -6.70
CA HIS A 309 4.20 4.06 -5.55
C HIS A 309 4.89 5.38 -5.17
N ARG A 310 6.23 5.46 -5.32
CA ARG A 310 6.99 6.71 -5.13
C ARG A 310 6.57 7.76 -6.17
N LEU A 311 6.46 7.35 -7.43
CA LEU A 311 6.03 8.23 -8.53
C LEU A 311 4.58 8.71 -8.38
N TYR A 312 3.66 7.84 -7.91
CA TYR A 312 2.26 8.24 -7.66
C TYR A 312 2.11 9.32 -6.59
N LYS A 313 2.98 9.35 -5.56
CA LYS A 313 2.94 10.40 -4.54
C LYS A 313 3.15 11.78 -5.15
N VAL A 314 4.05 11.87 -6.14
CA VAL A 314 4.34 13.12 -6.86
C VAL A 314 3.24 13.43 -7.88
N LYS A 315 2.77 12.42 -8.63
CA LYS A 315 1.70 12.62 -9.63
C LYS A 315 0.40 13.13 -9.01
N ARG A 316 0.03 12.64 -7.81
CA ARG A 316 -1.19 13.02 -7.07
C ARG A 316 -1.07 14.31 -6.27
N ALA A 317 0.11 14.94 -6.24
CA ALA A 317 0.25 16.22 -5.57
C ALA A 317 -0.40 17.32 -6.42
N ASP A 318 -1.31 18.08 -5.83
CA ASP A 318 -2.00 19.19 -6.51
C ASP A 318 -1.11 20.43 -6.60
N THR A 319 -0.20 20.60 -5.64
CA THR A 319 0.78 21.69 -5.61
C THR A 319 2.21 21.15 -5.53
N PRO A 320 3.19 21.93 -6.00
CA PRO A 320 4.61 21.66 -5.83
C PRO A 320 5.01 21.85 -4.35
N ASP A 321 4.55 20.98 -3.45
CA ASP A 321 5.08 20.92 -2.10
C ASP A 321 6.47 20.29 -2.15
N VAL A 322 7.49 21.15 -2.11
CA VAL A 322 8.92 20.82 -2.20
C VAL A 322 9.29 19.71 -1.22
N LYS A 323 8.71 19.68 -0.01
CA LYS A 323 9.03 18.64 0.99
C LYS A 323 8.54 17.26 0.54
N ARG A 324 7.33 17.15 0.02
CA ARG A 324 6.77 15.85 -0.45
C ARG A 324 7.41 15.37 -1.74
N CYS A 325 7.73 16.28 -2.66
CA CYS A 325 8.42 15.95 -3.92
C CYS A 325 9.88 15.56 -3.70
N CYS A 326 10.63 16.29 -2.86
CA CYS A 326 12.03 15.97 -2.56
C CYS A 326 12.15 14.66 -1.76
N ILE A 327 11.28 14.38 -0.78
CA ILE A 327 11.30 13.11 -0.02
C ILE A 327 10.99 11.90 -0.92
N ALA A 328 10.06 12.03 -1.88
CA ALA A 328 9.74 10.95 -2.81
C ALA A 328 10.89 10.59 -3.76
N ILE A 329 11.78 11.54 -4.04
CA ILE A 329 12.94 11.40 -4.94
C ILE A 329 14.23 11.03 -4.19
N SER A 330 14.38 11.42 -2.91
CA SER A 330 15.64 11.32 -2.15
C SER A 330 15.73 10.19 -1.12
N CYS A 331 14.64 9.47 -0.79
CA CYS A 331 14.74 8.37 0.16
C CYS A 331 15.50 7.16 -0.41
N LYS A 332 16.68 6.91 0.18
CA LYS A 332 17.52 5.71 0.02
C LYS A 332 16.69 4.41 0.13
N PRO A 333 17.13 3.31 -0.51
CA PRO A 333 16.51 2.01 -0.31
C PRO A 333 16.51 1.67 1.19
N CYS A 334 15.33 1.32 1.71
CA CYS A 334 15.22 0.58 2.98
C CYS A 334 15.27 -0.89 2.63
#